data_AF-A0A1S3Z8B2-F1
#
_entry.id   AF-A0A1S3Z8B2-F1
#
_cell.length_a   1.000
_cell.length_b   1.000
_cell.length_c   1.000
_cell.angle_alpha   90.00
_cell.angle_beta   90.00
_cell.angle_gamma   90.00
#
_symmetry.space_group_name_H-M   'P 1'
#
loop_
_entity.id
_entity.type
_entity.pdbx_description
1 polymer ?
#
loop_
_entity_poly.entity_id
_entity_poly.type
_entity_poly.pdbx_seq_one_letter_code
_entity_poly.pdbx_strand_id
1 'polypeptide(L)'
;MEELSVVDGIRATSLRINSYPSPAESNTTATTPQKHSKCFISVHFVQKLIAELVGTYMLIFAGCAAIVLNINKDNVVTLPGIASVWGLVVMVLIYSVGHVSGAHFNPAVTIAFASCKRFPWNQVPAYILVQVIGSTLASGSLRLIFNGKEDQFVGTVPAGTNMQALVLEFIATFYLMFVISGVATDDRAMKHLSGVAIGATVSLDILFSGPLTGASMNPARSLGPAIVTGHYKGLWIYIIGPTLGAIFGAWTYNLMRLTNKSWGESIKEISDSQKIIEVSSKDKVICKCSEGWTCIVTKTEEPEAGNIFFDCGDEGCLCIIDETNTLKKHVLVYDKTKRRKGYKMYI
;
A
#
# COMPACT_ATOMS: atom_id res chain seq x y z
N MET A 1 34.17 -16.68 20.02
CA MET A 1 35.06 -16.79 18.85
C MET A 1 35.66 -18.17 18.97
N GLU A 2 35.00 -19.18 18.40
CA GLU A 2 35.53 -20.54 18.36
C GLU A 2 36.11 -20.74 16.95
N GLU A 3 37.43 -20.93 16.88
CA GLU A 3 38.08 -21.54 15.73
C GLU A 3 38.19 -23.03 16.03
N LEU A 4 37.61 -23.89 15.20
CA LEU A 4 37.94 -25.31 15.21
C LEU A 4 37.78 -25.98 13.84
N SER A 5 38.79 -26.82 13.57
CA SER A 5 39.10 -27.65 12.41
C SER A 5 39.24 -26.96 11.04
N VAL A 6 40.51 -26.70 10.70
CA VAL A 6 41.01 -26.59 9.35
C VAL A 6 40.89 -27.95 8.66
N VAL A 7 40.13 -28.02 7.57
CA VAL A 7 40.32 -29.01 6.52
C VAL A 7 40.35 -28.22 5.22
N ASP A 8 41.53 -28.20 4.61
CA ASP A 8 41.91 -27.65 3.29
C ASP A 8 41.08 -26.46 2.76
N GLY A 9 41.59 -25.25 3.06
CA GLY A 9 41.54 -24.12 2.13
C GLY A 9 40.43 -23.09 2.27
N ILE A 10 39.45 -23.23 3.17
CA ILE A 10 38.34 -22.27 3.32
C ILE A 10 38.23 -21.75 4.76
N ARG A 11 38.20 -20.42 4.96
CA ARG A 11 37.83 -19.77 6.23
C ARG A 11 36.48 -19.07 6.08
N ALA A 12 35.43 -19.63 6.69
CA ALA A 12 34.15 -18.96 6.88
C ALA A 12 34.02 -18.57 8.36
N THR A 13 33.61 -17.32 8.65
CA THR A 13 33.44 -16.85 10.03
C THR A 13 32.01 -16.35 10.20
N SER A 14 31.24 -16.98 11.09
CA SER A 14 29.96 -16.45 11.55
C SER A 14 30.16 -15.71 12.87
N LEU A 15 29.52 -14.55 13.02
CA LEU A 15 29.50 -13.79 14.27
C LEU A 15 28.04 -13.64 14.71
N ARG A 16 27.69 -14.34 15.79
CA ARG A 16 26.42 -14.19 16.51
C ARG A 16 26.66 -13.32 17.74
N ILE A 17 25.83 -12.31 17.97
CA ILE A 17 25.87 -11.50 19.19
C ILE A 17 24.95 -12.19 20.24
N ASN A 18 25.57 -12.99 21.13
CA ASN A 18 25.17 -13.54 22.46
C ASN A 18 23.72 -14.07 22.69
N SER A 19 23.41 -15.24 23.29
CA SER A 19 23.97 -15.90 24.49
C SER A 19 23.37 -17.33 24.75
N TYR A 20 24.22 -18.26 25.25
CA TYR A 20 24.03 -19.57 25.95
C TYR A 20 23.27 -20.79 25.31
N PRO A 21 23.68 -22.05 25.63
CA PRO A 21 23.58 -23.22 24.73
C PRO A 21 22.40 -24.17 24.98
N SER A 22 22.07 -24.93 23.93
CA SER A 22 21.09 -26.04 23.85
C SER A 22 21.70 -27.39 24.28
N PRO A 23 20.88 -28.45 24.45
CA PRO A 23 21.31 -29.74 23.95
C PRO A 23 20.27 -30.56 23.16
N ALA A 24 20.81 -31.17 22.10
CA ALA A 24 20.58 -32.53 21.60
C ALA A 24 19.58 -32.79 20.44
N GLU A 25 20.18 -33.41 19.41
CA GLU A 25 19.72 -33.83 18.09
C GLU A 25 18.67 -34.97 18.08
N SER A 26 17.91 -35.10 16.98
CA SER A 26 17.64 -36.43 16.40
C SER A 26 17.20 -36.38 14.93
N ASN A 27 17.86 -37.23 14.14
CA ASN A 27 17.70 -37.54 12.71
C ASN A 27 16.26 -37.83 12.23
N THR A 28 15.93 -37.52 10.96
CA THR A 28 15.59 -38.53 9.90
C THR A 28 14.92 -37.95 8.61
N THR A 29 15.42 -38.46 7.47
CA THR A 29 14.77 -38.79 6.18
C THR A 29 14.06 -37.72 5.34
N ALA A 30 14.65 -37.45 4.17
CA ALA A 30 14.10 -36.66 3.08
C ALA A 30 12.93 -37.37 2.36
N THR A 31 11.81 -36.66 2.18
CA THR A 31 10.71 -37.05 1.29
C THR A 31 10.35 -35.92 0.31
N THR A 32 10.20 -36.31 -0.95
CA THR A 32 10.07 -35.51 -2.19
C THR A 32 8.92 -34.48 -2.18
N PRO A 33 9.07 -33.27 -2.77
CA PRO A 33 8.03 -32.26 -2.68
C PRO A 33 6.91 -32.33 -3.74
N GLN A 34 5.78 -32.95 -3.38
CA GLN A 34 4.48 -32.74 -4.04
C GLN A 34 4.07 -31.25 -4.07
N LYS A 35 3.66 -30.83 -5.28
CA LYS A 35 3.30 -29.49 -5.75
C LYS A 35 1.88 -29.12 -5.33
N HIS A 36 1.68 -28.72 -4.08
CA HIS A 36 0.44 -28.06 -3.65
C HIS A 36 0.45 -26.57 -4.06
N SER A 37 -0.52 -26.19 -4.89
CA SER A 37 -0.88 -24.78 -5.11
C SER A 37 -1.70 -24.32 -3.91
N LYS A 38 -1.10 -23.53 -3.01
CA LYS A 38 -1.85 -22.84 -1.96
C LYS A 38 -1.81 -21.34 -2.24
N CYS A 39 -2.96 -20.78 -2.59
CA CYS A 39 -3.23 -19.35 -2.55
C CYS A 39 -3.28 -18.94 -1.07
N PHE A 40 -2.13 -18.61 -0.49
CA PHE A 40 -2.09 -18.05 0.86
C PHE A 40 -2.29 -16.53 0.76
N ILE A 41 -3.53 -16.10 0.97
CA ILE A 41 -3.81 -14.71 1.35
C ILE A 41 -3.04 -14.45 2.66
N SER A 42 -2.13 -13.47 2.66
CA SER A 42 -1.37 -13.11 3.86
C SER A 42 -2.29 -12.49 4.92
N VAL A 43 -2.09 -12.83 6.20
CA VAL A 43 -2.82 -12.24 7.35
C VAL A 43 -2.79 -10.71 7.30
N HIS A 44 -1.63 -10.14 6.97
CA HIS A 44 -1.45 -8.70 6.85
C HIS A 44 -2.33 -8.09 5.74
N PHE A 45 -2.52 -8.82 4.63
CA PHE A 45 -3.41 -8.34 3.56
C PHE A 45 -4.88 -8.39 3.99
N VAL A 46 -5.30 -9.41 4.74
CA VAL A 46 -6.66 -9.47 5.31
C VAL A 46 -6.91 -8.29 6.25
N GLN A 47 -5.96 -7.97 7.12
CA GLN A 47 -6.06 -6.83 8.04
C GLN A 47 -6.26 -5.50 7.30
N LYS A 48 -5.52 -5.31 6.19
CA LYS A 48 -5.69 -4.16 5.31
C LYS A 48 -7.10 -4.07 4.72
N LEU A 49 -7.63 -5.20 4.23
CA LEU A 49 -8.98 -5.26 3.66
C LEU A 49 -10.07 -4.96 4.70
N ILE A 50 -9.90 -5.45 5.94
CA ILE A 50 -10.82 -5.14 7.05
C ILE A 50 -10.78 -3.64 7.37
N ALA A 51 -9.58 -3.06 7.45
CA ALA A 51 -9.42 -1.63 7.70
C ALA A 51 -10.06 -0.77 6.60
N GLU A 52 -9.90 -1.14 5.33
CA GLU A 52 -10.58 -0.46 4.20
C GLU A 52 -12.10 -0.62 4.24
N LEU A 53 -12.60 -1.82 4.54
CA LEU A 53 -14.04 -2.08 4.68
C LEU A 53 -14.67 -1.21 5.77
N VAL A 54 -14.09 -1.26 6.98
CA VAL A 54 -14.60 -0.56 8.17
C VAL A 54 -14.42 0.95 8.03
N GLY A 55 -13.26 1.40 7.52
CA GLY A 55 -13.01 2.81 7.29
C GLY A 55 -13.94 3.40 6.24
N THR A 56 -14.16 2.73 5.10
CA THR A 56 -15.15 3.19 4.12
C THR A 56 -16.57 3.16 4.69
N TYR A 57 -16.94 2.14 5.47
CA TYR A 57 -18.24 2.13 6.15
C TYR A 57 -18.41 3.38 7.04
N MET A 58 -17.46 3.67 7.92
CA MET A 58 -17.53 4.81 8.84
C MET A 58 -17.56 6.16 8.09
N LEU A 59 -16.74 6.30 7.06
CA LEU A 59 -16.69 7.47 6.19
C LEU A 59 -18.05 7.74 5.54
N ILE A 60 -18.61 6.74 4.88
CA ILE A 60 -19.89 6.88 4.15
C ILE A 60 -21.04 7.05 5.13
N PHE A 61 -21.07 6.31 6.24
CA PHE A 61 -22.12 6.43 7.24
C PHE A 61 -22.19 7.84 7.81
N ALA A 62 -21.07 8.38 8.31
CA ALA A 62 -21.05 9.72 8.92
C ALA A 62 -21.39 10.82 7.90
N GLY A 63 -20.74 10.79 6.74
CA GLY A 63 -20.92 11.80 5.70
C GLY A 63 -22.34 11.81 5.12
N CYS A 64 -22.90 10.64 4.81
CA CYS A 64 -24.27 10.54 4.32
C CYS A 64 -25.30 10.78 5.42
N ALA A 65 -25.06 10.40 6.68
CA ALA A 65 -25.95 10.75 7.80
C ALA A 65 -26.13 12.27 7.93
N ALA A 66 -25.04 13.04 7.80
CA ALA A 66 -25.10 14.49 7.82
C ALA A 66 -26.02 15.05 6.71
N ILE A 67 -26.01 14.45 5.52
CA ILE A 67 -26.89 14.83 4.41
C ILE A 67 -28.35 14.48 4.73
N VAL A 68 -28.64 13.27 5.20
CA VAL A 68 -30.02 12.87 5.57
C VAL A 68 -30.57 13.79 6.66
N LEU A 69 -29.80 14.03 7.71
CA LEU A 69 -30.20 14.91 8.81
C LEU A 69 -30.44 16.33 8.32
N ASN A 70 -29.61 16.84 7.41
CA ASN A 70 -29.81 18.15 6.83
C ASN A 70 -31.14 18.23 6.05
N ILE A 71 -31.46 17.22 5.25
CA ILE A 71 -32.71 17.18 4.47
C ILE A 71 -33.93 17.04 5.38
N ASN A 72 -33.87 16.12 6.36
CA ASN A 72 -35.03 15.75 7.18
C ASN A 72 -35.27 16.67 8.39
N LYS A 73 -34.30 17.51 8.77
CA LYS A 73 -34.37 18.41 9.94
C LYS A 73 -34.11 19.85 9.53
N ASP A 74 -34.84 20.34 8.53
CA ASP A 74 -34.92 21.76 8.13
C ASP A 74 -33.55 22.45 7.93
N ASN A 75 -32.61 21.77 7.25
CA ASN A 75 -31.26 22.27 6.99
C ASN A 75 -30.42 22.60 8.24
N VAL A 76 -30.64 21.90 9.35
CA VAL A 76 -29.91 22.13 10.62
C VAL A 76 -28.39 22.01 10.51
N VAL A 77 -27.88 21.15 9.62
CA VAL A 77 -26.44 20.90 9.49
C VAL A 77 -25.78 21.95 8.60
N THR A 78 -26.46 22.41 7.56
CA THR A 78 -25.99 23.33 6.51
C THR A 78 -24.78 22.79 5.71
N LEU A 79 -24.43 23.46 4.60
CA LEU A 79 -23.29 23.05 3.77
C LEU A 79 -21.95 23.05 4.55
N PRO A 80 -21.59 24.09 5.35
CA PRO A 80 -20.39 24.05 6.18
C PRO A 80 -20.36 22.90 7.19
N GLY A 81 -21.49 22.55 7.79
CA GLY A 81 -21.55 21.40 8.71
C GLY A 81 -21.34 20.07 7.98
N ILE A 82 -21.95 19.89 6.80
CA ILE A 82 -21.75 18.71 5.96
C ILE A 82 -20.27 18.60 5.57
N ALA A 83 -19.67 19.68 5.08
CA ALA A 83 -18.25 19.73 4.74
C ALA A 83 -17.37 19.34 5.93
N SER A 84 -17.67 19.89 7.11
CA SER A 84 -16.94 19.59 8.35
C SER A 84 -17.04 18.12 8.74
N VAL A 85 -18.23 17.50 8.68
CA VAL A 85 -18.40 16.07 9.01
C VAL A 85 -17.56 15.19 8.10
N TRP A 86 -17.61 15.41 6.78
CA TRP A 86 -16.82 14.66 5.81
C TRP A 86 -15.31 14.82 6.03
N GLY A 87 -14.83 16.04 6.27
CA GLY A 87 -13.42 16.27 6.54
C GLY A 87 -12.94 15.67 7.86
N LEU A 88 -13.72 15.83 8.93
CA LEU A 88 -13.39 15.32 10.26
C LEU A 88 -13.35 13.79 10.27
N VAL A 89 -14.31 13.11 9.64
CA VAL A 89 -14.30 11.64 9.59
C VAL A 89 -13.09 11.12 8.79
N VAL A 90 -12.72 11.78 7.68
CA VAL A 90 -11.51 11.44 6.92
C VAL A 90 -10.26 11.62 7.79
N MET A 91 -10.13 12.76 8.48
CA MET A 91 -9.02 13.03 9.39
C MET A 91 -8.90 11.96 10.47
N VAL A 92 -10.01 11.65 11.17
CA VAL A 92 -10.05 10.66 12.25
C VAL A 92 -9.63 9.28 11.74
N LEU A 93 -10.16 8.85 10.59
CA LEU A 93 -9.86 7.53 10.03
C LEU A 93 -8.41 7.41 9.55
N ILE A 94 -7.85 8.46 8.93
CA ILE A 94 -6.43 8.48 8.53
C ILE A 94 -5.54 8.30 9.75
N TYR A 95 -5.80 9.02 10.84
CA TYR A 95 -5.01 8.87 12.06
C TYR A 95 -5.22 7.52 12.76
N SER A 96 -6.44 6.98 12.71
CA SER A 96 -6.78 5.74 13.41
C SER A 96 -6.27 4.49 12.71
N VAL A 97 -6.38 4.41 11.38
CA VAL A 97 -6.12 3.16 10.61
C VAL A 97 -5.26 3.39 9.37
N GLY A 98 -4.77 4.61 9.12
CA GLY A 98 -3.88 4.90 7.99
C GLY A 98 -2.57 4.11 8.04
N HIS A 99 -2.05 3.83 9.22
CA HIS A 99 -0.86 2.98 9.40
C HIS A 99 -1.13 1.49 9.15
N VAL A 100 -2.40 1.06 9.08
CA VAL A 100 -2.81 -0.32 8.81
C VAL A 100 -2.97 -0.56 7.30
N SER A 101 -3.88 0.17 6.65
CA SER A 101 -4.20 -0.04 5.22
C SER A 101 -3.61 0.97 4.25
N GLY A 102 -3.11 2.10 4.75
CA GLY A 102 -2.89 3.32 3.96
C GLY A 102 -4.10 4.25 3.92
N ALA A 103 -5.24 3.85 4.50
CA ALA A 103 -6.49 4.63 4.56
C ALA A 103 -6.92 5.19 3.20
N HIS A 104 -7.05 4.33 2.18
CA HIS A 104 -7.45 4.79 0.86
C HIS A 104 -8.94 5.18 0.86
N PHE A 105 -9.79 4.28 1.35
CA PHE A 105 -11.26 4.38 1.46
C PHE A 105 -11.98 4.80 0.16
N ASN A 106 -11.27 4.76 -0.95
CA ASN A 106 -11.63 5.41 -2.20
C ASN A 106 -10.97 4.66 -3.37
N PRO A 107 -11.77 4.13 -4.32
CA PRO A 107 -11.25 3.47 -5.51
C PRO A 107 -10.34 4.36 -6.35
N ALA A 108 -10.66 5.65 -6.50
CA ALA A 108 -9.84 6.58 -7.29
C ALA A 108 -8.45 6.80 -6.67
N VAL A 109 -8.38 6.97 -5.34
CA VAL A 109 -7.11 7.07 -4.60
C VAL A 109 -6.30 5.77 -4.73
N THR A 110 -6.96 4.62 -4.60
CA THR A 110 -6.30 3.31 -4.73
C THR A 110 -5.68 3.12 -6.11
N ILE A 111 -6.41 3.50 -7.17
CA ILE A 111 -5.93 3.45 -8.55
C ILE A 111 -4.78 4.45 -8.76
N ALA A 112 -4.90 5.68 -8.24
CA ALA A 112 -3.87 6.70 -8.39
C ALA A 112 -2.55 6.27 -7.73
N PHE A 113 -2.59 5.74 -6.51
CA PHE A 113 -1.38 5.19 -5.87
C PHE A 113 -0.78 4.03 -6.66
N ALA A 114 -1.60 3.15 -7.23
CA ALA A 114 -1.11 2.06 -8.08
C ALA A 114 -0.46 2.58 -9.38
N SER A 115 -1.03 3.62 -9.99
CA SER A 115 -0.48 4.28 -11.18
C SER A 115 0.91 4.88 -10.94
N CYS A 116 1.17 5.36 -9.72
CA CYS A 116 2.47 5.90 -9.31
C CYS A 116 3.41 4.86 -8.68
N LYS A 117 3.12 3.55 -8.83
CA LYS A 117 3.89 2.43 -8.24
C LYS A 117 4.03 2.49 -6.71
N ARG A 118 3.12 3.19 -6.02
CA ARG A 118 3.05 3.27 -4.55
C ARG A 118 2.16 2.21 -3.94
N PHE A 119 1.33 1.55 -4.75
CA PHE A 119 0.47 0.45 -4.33
C PHE A 119 0.47 -0.67 -5.40
N PRO A 120 0.52 -1.96 -5.00
CA PRO A 120 0.66 -3.03 -5.97
C PRO A 120 -0.66 -3.32 -6.70
N TRP A 121 -0.62 -3.34 -8.04
CA TRP A 121 -1.80 -3.49 -8.90
C TRP A 121 -2.63 -4.74 -8.63
N ASN A 122 -2.01 -5.83 -8.17
CA ASN A 122 -2.71 -7.06 -7.82
C ASN A 122 -3.63 -6.95 -6.59
N GLN A 123 -3.42 -5.95 -5.73
CA GLN A 123 -4.25 -5.69 -4.54
C GLN A 123 -5.39 -4.72 -4.82
N VAL A 124 -5.32 -3.95 -5.91
CA VAL A 124 -6.30 -2.92 -6.27
C VAL A 124 -7.73 -3.47 -6.36
N PRO A 125 -8.02 -4.59 -7.05
CA PRO A 125 -9.39 -5.08 -7.15
C PRO A 125 -10.01 -5.44 -5.80
N ALA A 126 -9.22 -6.02 -4.89
CA ALA A 126 -9.70 -6.40 -3.57
C ALA A 126 -9.99 -5.18 -2.69
N TYR A 127 -9.12 -4.15 -2.73
CA TYR A 127 -9.37 -2.87 -2.06
C TYR A 127 -10.65 -2.21 -2.55
N ILE A 128 -10.81 -2.08 -3.88
CA ILE A 128 -12.01 -1.49 -4.48
C ILE A 128 -13.27 -2.27 -4.06
N LEU A 129 -13.20 -3.60 -4.08
CA LEU A 129 -14.32 -4.44 -3.69
C LEU A 129 -14.75 -4.17 -2.24
N VAL A 130 -13.82 -4.19 -1.28
CA VAL A 130 -14.19 -3.97 0.13
C VAL A 130 -14.61 -2.53 0.41
N GLN A 131 -14.06 -1.54 -0.29
CA GLN A 131 -14.53 -0.14 -0.21
C GLN A 131 -15.99 -0.02 -0.69
N VAL A 132 -16.33 -0.65 -1.82
CA VAL A 132 -17.71 -0.65 -2.34
C VAL A 132 -18.65 -1.38 -1.39
N ILE A 133 -18.26 -2.55 -0.86
CA ILE A 133 -19.06 -3.29 0.13
C ILE A 133 -19.29 -2.42 1.38
N GLY A 134 -18.24 -1.79 1.92
CA GLY A 134 -18.35 -0.91 3.09
C GLY A 134 -19.32 0.25 2.85
N SER A 135 -19.22 0.88 1.67
CA SER A 135 -20.13 1.95 1.26
C SER A 135 -21.59 1.48 1.14
N THR A 136 -21.82 0.32 0.52
CA THR A 136 -23.15 -0.28 0.39
C THR A 136 -23.74 -0.63 1.76
N LEU A 137 -22.95 -1.21 2.66
CA LEU A 137 -23.39 -1.53 4.03
C LEU A 137 -23.74 -0.28 4.84
N ALA A 138 -22.94 0.78 4.73
CA ALA A 138 -23.23 2.06 5.39
C ALA A 138 -24.53 2.68 4.87
N SER A 139 -24.70 2.68 3.53
CA SER A 139 -25.90 3.20 2.89
C SER A 139 -27.15 2.40 3.25
N GLY A 140 -27.04 1.06 3.32
CA GLY A 140 -28.11 0.18 3.78
C GLY A 140 -28.48 0.44 5.24
N SER A 141 -27.48 0.65 6.10
CA SER A 141 -27.69 0.98 7.52
C SER A 141 -28.43 2.31 7.68
N LEU A 142 -28.06 3.34 6.91
CA LEU A 142 -28.78 4.61 6.90
C LEU A 142 -30.23 4.45 6.45
N ARG A 143 -30.47 3.65 5.41
CA ARG A 143 -31.83 3.38 4.93
C ARG A 143 -32.70 2.64 5.95
N LEU A 144 -32.10 1.78 6.77
CA LEU A 144 -32.81 1.11 7.86
C LEU A 144 -33.15 2.09 9.00
N ILE A 145 -32.21 2.98 9.35
CA ILE A 145 -32.39 3.99 10.40
C ILE A 145 -33.42 5.05 9.99
N PHE A 146 -33.25 5.62 8.79
CA PHE A 146 -34.09 6.67 8.23
C PHE A 146 -35.03 6.06 7.19
N ASN A 147 -36.13 5.48 7.67
CA ASN A 147 -37.10 4.78 6.84
C ASN A 147 -38.41 5.58 6.66
N GLY A 148 -39.27 5.13 5.73
CA GLY A 148 -40.55 5.76 5.46
C GLY A 148 -40.39 7.17 4.87
N LYS A 149 -40.94 8.18 5.53
CA LYS A 149 -40.87 9.59 5.06
C LYS A 149 -39.48 10.20 5.18
N GLU A 150 -38.61 9.59 5.99
CA GLU A 150 -37.23 10.04 6.21
C GLU A 150 -36.23 9.33 5.27
N ASP A 151 -36.67 8.40 4.41
CA ASP A 151 -35.81 7.72 3.40
C ASP A 151 -35.42 8.73 2.31
N GLN A 152 -34.14 9.11 2.29
CA GLN A 152 -33.58 10.08 1.35
C GLN A 152 -32.44 9.46 0.55
N PHE A 153 -32.35 9.82 -0.73
CA PHE A 153 -31.19 9.45 -1.54
C PHE A 153 -29.97 10.31 -1.16
N VAL A 154 -28.95 9.67 -0.60
CA VAL A 154 -27.70 10.31 -0.11
C VAL A 154 -26.52 10.19 -1.07
N GLY A 155 -26.74 9.58 -2.23
CA GLY A 155 -25.76 9.52 -3.30
C GLY A 155 -25.59 10.86 -3.99
N THR A 156 -24.70 10.91 -4.97
CA THR A 156 -24.41 12.14 -5.72
C THR A 156 -25.26 12.21 -6.99
N VAL A 157 -25.84 13.38 -7.24
CA VAL A 157 -26.60 13.68 -8.46
C VAL A 157 -26.10 15.01 -9.03
N PRO A 158 -25.84 15.10 -10.34
CA PRO A 158 -25.45 16.36 -10.95
C PRO A 158 -26.66 17.31 -10.95
N ALA A 159 -26.50 18.49 -10.35
CA ALA A 159 -27.52 19.55 -10.38
C ALA A 159 -27.45 20.37 -11.69
N GLY A 160 -26.25 20.49 -12.27
CA GLY A 160 -25.99 21.17 -13.54
C GLY A 160 -25.85 20.22 -14.74
N THR A 161 -25.12 20.67 -15.76
CA THR A 161 -24.83 19.82 -16.94
C THR A 161 -23.87 18.68 -16.58
N ASN A 162 -23.95 17.57 -17.30
CA ASN A 162 -23.02 16.44 -17.12
C ASN A 162 -21.56 16.86 -17.28
N MET A 163 -21.27 17.79 -18.22
CA MET A 163 -19.91 18.28 -18.45
C MET A 163 -19.41 19.13 -17.28
N GLN A 164 -20.25 20.04 -16.78
CA GLN A 164 -19.92 20.85 -15.60
C GLN A 164 -19.63 19.97 -14.39
N ALA A 165 -20.47 18.96 -14.16
CA ALA A 165 -20.26 18.02 -13.06
C ALA A 165 -18.99 17.19 -13.22
N LEU A 166 -18.70 16.71 -14.43
CA LEU A 166 -17.49 15.96 -14.73
C LEU A 166 -16.21 16.77 -14.50
N VAL A 167 -16.19 18.01 -14.99
CA VAL A 167 -15.05 18.92 -14.79
C VAL A 167 -14.85 19.23 -13.31
N LEU A 168 -15.93 19.49 -12.57
CA LEU A 168 -15.83 19.84 -11.16
C LEU A 168 -15.37 18.65 -10.29
N GLU A 169 -15.88 17.45 -10.56
CA GLU A 169 -15.43 16.21 -9.90
C GLU A 169 -13.98 15.88 -10.23
N PHE A 170 -13.55 16.13 -11.47
CA PHE A 170 -12.13 16.00 -11.85
C PHE A 170 -11.26 16.96 -11.04
N ILE A 171 -11.62 18.25 -10.98
CA ILE A 171 -10.84 19.28 -10.28
C ILE A 171 -10.78 19.02 -8.77
N ALA A 172 -11.93 18.72 -8.14
CA ALA A 172 -11.98 18.41 -6.71
C ALA A 172 -11.10 17.20 -6.38
N THR A 173 -11.22 16.12 -7.15
CA THR A 173 -10.41 14.91 -6.89
C THR A 173 -8.94 15.10 -7.21
N PHE A 174 -8.61 15.98 -8.17
CA PHE A 174 -7.25 16.42 -8.42
C PHE A 174 -6.67 17.12 -7.18
N TYR A 175 -7.38 18.08 -6.57
CA TYR A 175 -6.94 18.74 -5.35
C TYR A 175 -6.71 17.75 -4.22
N LEU A 176 -7.70 16.88 -3.96
CA LEU A 176 -7.61 15.82 -2.96
C LEU A 176 -6.35 14.97 -3.16
N MET A 177 -6.15 14.42 -4.36
CA MET A 177 -5.05 13.50 -4.59
C MET A 177 -3.68 14.19 -4.68
N PHE A 178 -3.63 15.45 -5.12
CA PHE A 178 -2.43 16.27 -5.08
C PHE A 178 -1.96 16.47 -3.63
N VAL A 179 -2.88 16.85 -2.73
CA VAL A 179 -2.58 17.01 -1.31
C VAL A 179 -2.18 15.68 -0.67
N ILE A 180 -2.93 14.60 -0.91
CA ILE A 180 -2.59 13.25 -0.43
C ILE A 180 -1.16 12.88 -0.85
N SER A 181 -0.83 13.08 -2.13
CA SER A 181 0.51 12.75 -2.65
C SER A 181 1.60 13.52 -1.92
N GLY A 182 1.36 14.81 -1.62
CA GLY A 182 2.33 15.62 -0.90
C GLY A 182 2.49 15.28 0.56
N VAL A 183 1.42 15.09 1.30
CA VAL A 183 1.52 14.89 2.76
C VAL A 183 1.74 13.42 3.15
N ALA A 184 1.33 12.47 2.31
CA ALA A 184 1.43 11.05 2.62
C ALA A 184 2.62 10.35 1.96
N THR A 185 3.13 10.85 0.82
CA THR A 185 4.20 10.15 0.07
C THR A 185 5.55 10.88 0.06
N ASP A 186 5.59 12.17 0.38
CA ASP A 186 6.84 12.93 0.48
C ASP A 186 7.41 12.86 1.90
N ASP A 187 8.63 12.36 2.04
CA ASP A 187 9.29 12.22 3.34
C ASP A 187 9.69 13.58 3.95
N ARG A 188 9.71 14.64 3.15
CA ARG A 188 9.97 16.01 3.60
C ARG A 188 8.74 16.66 4.25
N ALA A 189 7.55 16.11 4.00
CA ALA A 189 6.33 16.62 4.59
C ALA A 189 6.20 16.20 6.05
N MET A 190 5.50 17.03 6.85
CA MET A 190 5.16 16.71 8.23
C MET A 190 4.08 15.61 8.27
N LYS A 191 4.50 14.33 8.21
CA LYS A 191 3.59 13.17 8.13
C LYS A 191 2.52 13.11 9.23
N HIS A 192 2.81 13.64 10.42
CA HIS A 192 1.86 13.71 11.52
C HIS A 192 0.69 14.69 11.27
N LEU A 193 0.81 15.62 10.33
CA LEU A 193 -0.27 16.53 9.91
C LEU A 193 -1.05 16.03 8.68
N SER A 194 -0.72 14.85 8.15
CA SER A 194 -1.36 14.30 6.94
C SER A 194 -2.88 14.18 7.08
N GLY A 195 -3.38 13.67 8.21
CA GLY A 195 -4.81 13.55 8.46
C GLY A 195 -5.54 14.89 8.45
N VAL A 196 -5.00 15.91 9.13
CA VAL A 196 -5.57 17.28 9.12
C VAL A 196 -5.58 17.86 7.71
N ALA A 197 -4.46 17.77 6.98
CA ALA A 197 -4.37 18.32 5.64
C ALA A 197 -5.37 17.66 4.67
N ILE A 198 -5.44 16.32 4.67
CA ILE A 198 -6.34 15.59 3.78
C ILE A 198 -7.81 15.84 4.16
N GLY A 199 -8.15 15.82 5.46
CA GLY A 199 -9.51 16.12 5.92
C GLY A 199 -9.95 17.57 5.64
N ALA A 200 -9.04 18.53 5.77
CA ALA A 200 -9.29 19.93 5.41
C ALA A 200 -9.53 20.08 3.90
N THR A 201 -8.78 19.38 3.06
CA THR A 201 -9.00 19.36 1.60
C THR A 201 -10.36 18.81 1.25
N VAL A 202 -10.80 17.69 1.85
CA VAL A 202 -12.15 17.15 1.63
C VAL A 202 -13.23 18.16 2.02
N SER A 203 -13.06 18.86 3.16
CA SER A 203 -13.99 19.91 3.59
C SER A 203 -14.05 21.05 2.56
N LEU A 204 -12.89 21.53 2.12
CA LEU A 204 -12.77 22.59 1.12
C LEU A 204 -13.46 22.20 -0.19
N ASP A 205 -13.19 21.00 -0.68
CA ASP A 205 -13.76 20.50 -1.93
C ASP A 205 -15.28 20.44 -1.86
N ILE A 206 -15.85 20.04 -0.72
CA ILE A 206 -17.30 20.03 -0.52
C ILE A 206 -17.90 21.44 -0.53
N LEU A 207 -17.21 22.43 0.04
CA LEU A 207 -17.73 23.81 0.10
C LEU A 207 -17.97 24.41 -1.28
N PHE A 208 -17.10 24.13 -2.27
CA PHE A 208 -17.27 24.68 -3.61
C PHE A 208 -17.95 23.71 -4.60
N SER A 209 -17.76 22.39 -4.47
CA SER A 209 -18.31 21.41 -5.41
C SER A 209 -19.65 20.81 -4.98
N GLY A 210 -19.92 20.79 -3.67
CA GLY A 210 -21.11 20.18 -3.07
C GLY A 210 -22.43 20.64 -3.70
N PRO A 211 -22.68 21.95 -3.84
CA PRO A 211 -23.93 22.45 -4.43
C PRO A 211 -24.20 22.02 -5.88
N LEU A 212 -23.15 21.70 -6.65
CA LEU A 212 -23.28 21.38 -8.09
C LEU A 212 -23.24 19.88 -8.37
N THR A 213 -22.45 19.11 -7.63
CA THR A 213 -22.22 17.69 -7.92
C THR A 213 -22.50 16.77 -6.74
N GLY A 214 -22.72 17.31 -5.54
CA GLY A 214 -22.74 16.54 -4.30
C GLY A 214 -21.35 16.12 -3.80
N ALA A 215 -20.29 16.62 -4.43
CA ALA A 215 -18.88 16.42 -4.06
C ALA A 215 -18.53 14.94 -3.82
N SER A 216 -18.45 14.16 -4.89
CA SER A 216 -18.17 12.73 -4.76
C SER A 216 -16.73 12.48 -4.36
N MET A 217 -15.81 12.87 -5.24
CA MET A 217 -14.37 12.57 -5.20
C MET A 217 -14.00 11.08 -5.06
N ASN A 218 -15.00 10.19 -4.99
CA ASN A 218 -14.85 8.83 -4.53
C ASN A 218 -15.92 7.94 -5.20
N PRO A 219 -15.52 7.07 -6.15
CA PRO A 219 -16.44 6.15 -6.81
C PRO A 219 -17.27 5.29 -5.84
N ALA A 220 -16.70 4.84 -4.72
CA ALA A 220 -17.44 4.06 -3.72
C ALA A 220 -18.50 4.91 -3.00
N ARG A 221 -18.23 6.19 -2.72
CA ARG A 221 -19.17 7.13 -2.09
C ARG A 221 -20.42 7.39 -2.93
N SER A 222 -20.31 7.28 -4.25
CA SER A 222 -21.45 7.42 -5.16
C SER A 222 -22.11 6.08 -5.46
N LEU A 223 -21.33 5.02 -5.63
CA LEU A 223 -21.82 3.70 -6.03
C LEU A 223 -22.62 2.99 -4.91
N GLY A 224 -22.16 3.06 -3.65
CA GLY A 224 -22.83 2.38 -2.54
C GLY A 224 -24.28 2.82 -2.34
N PRO A 225 -24.57 4.13 -2.20
CA PRO A 225 -25.94 4.63 -2.15
C PRO A 225 -26.76 4.29 -3.39
N ALA A 226 -26.16 4.37 -4.58
CA ALA A 226 -26.84 4.04 -5.85
C ALA A 226 -27.28 2.57 -5.91
N ILE A 227 -26.47 1.64 -5.41
CA ILE A 227 -26.81 0.21 -5.32
C ILE A 227 -28.02 0.00 -4.39
N VAL A 228 -28.03 0.66 -3.23
CA VAL A 228 -29.06 0.47 -2.21
C VAL A 228 -30.41 1.03 -2.64
N THR A 229 -30.42 2.14 -3.38
CA THR A 229 -31.67 2.82 -3.80
C THR A 229 -32.07 2.53 -5.24
N GLY A 230 -31.19 1.91 -6.05
CA GLY A 230 -31.42 1.66 -7.47
C GLY A 230 -31.28 2.91 -8.36
N HIS A 231 -30.69 4.00 -7.86
CA HIS A 231 -30.53 5.26 -8.59
C HIS A 231 -29.14 5.42 -9.21
N TYR A 232 -29.03 5.13 -10.51
CA TYR A 232 -27.75 5.16 -11.25
C TYR A 232 -27.56 6.39 -12.16
N LYS A 233 -28.48 7.36 -12.11
CA LYS A 233 -28.46 8.54 -13.00
C LYS A 233 -27.17 9.35 -12.78
N GLY A 234 -26.41 9.55 -13.86
CA GLY A 234 -25.16 10.33 -13.82
C GLY A 234 -23.99 9.62 -13.11
N LEU A 235 -24.15 8.36 -12.69
CA LEU A 235 -23.13 7.65 -11.90
C LEU A 235 -21.76 7.59 -12.59
N TRP A 236 -21.74 7.44 -13.92
CA TRP A 236 -20.51 7.38 -14.71
C TRP A 236 -19.60 8.60 -14.51
N ILE A 237 -20.17 9.77 -14.24
CA ILE A 237 -19.43 11.02 -13.96
C ILE A 237 -18.57 10.84 -12.71
N TYR A 238 -19.15 10.23 -11.68
CA TYR A 238 -18.53 9.99 -10.38
C TYR A 238 -17.60 8.77 -10.37
N ILE A 239 -17.55 8.00 -11.47
CA ILE A 239 -16.52 6.99 -11.69
C ILE A 239 -15.36 7.61 -12.47
N ILE A 240 -15.64 8.24 -13.62
CA ILE A 240 -14.62 8.74 -14.54
C ILE A 240 -13.93 9.99 -14.00
N GLY A 241 -14.71 11.00 -13.58
CA GLY A 241 -14.20 12.28 -13.08
C GLY A 241 -13.21 12.09 -11.94
N PRO A 242 -13.61 11.42 -10.84
CA PRO A 242 -12.70 11.16 -9.73
C PRO A 242 -11.48 10.32 -10.09
N THR A 243 -11.64 9.26 -10.89
CA THR A 243 -10.50 8.40 -11.26
C THR A 243 -9.45 9.17 -12.06
N LEU A 244 -9.88 9.95 -13.06
CA LEU A 244 -8.96 10.77 -13.84
C LEU A 244 -8.35 11.90 -13.00
N GLY A 245 -9.17 12.59 -12.20
CA GLY A 245 -8.68 13.66 -11.31
C GLY A 245 -7.61 13.15 -10.35
N ALA A 246 -7.84 11.99 -9.72
CA ALA A 246 -6.87 11.38 -8.81
C ALA A 246 -5.56 11.01 -9.52
N ILE A 247 -5.63 10.35 -10.68
CA ILE A 247 -4.43 10.00 -11.45
C ILE A 247 -3.64 11.27 -11.80
N PHE A 248 -4.28 12.29 -12.36
CA PHE A 248 -3.60 13.53 -12.72
C PHE A 248 -3.02 14.25 -11.50
N GLY A 249 -3.76 14.34 -10.39
CA GLY A 249 -3.28 14.96 -9.15
C GLY A 249 -2.03 14.29 -8.60
N ALA A 250 -2.02 12.94 -8.58
CA ALA A 250 -0.87 12.17 -8.13
C ALA A 250 0.35 12.35 -9.05
N TRP A 251 0.15 12.32 -10.36
CA TRP A 251 1.23 12.50 -11.33
C TRP A 251 1.79 13.92 -11.31
N THR A 252 0.95 14.95 -11.25
CA THR A 252 1.40 16.34 -11.14
C THR A 252 2.27 16.55 -9.90
N TYR A 253 1.87 16.01 -8.75
CA TYR A 253 2.72 16.09 -7.55
C TYR A 253 4.06 15.37 -7.76
N ASN A 254 4.04 14.16 -8.33
CA ASN A 254 5.27 13.40 -8.58
C ASN A 254 6.22 14.11 -9.56
N LEU A 255 5.70 14.86 -10.54
CA LEU A 255 6.52 15.68 -11.44
C LEU A 255 7.13 16.90 -10.74
N MET A 256 6.42 17.49 -9.78
CA MET A 256 6.91 18.62 -8.98
C MET A 256 7.85 18.19 -7.85
N ARG A 257 7.84 16.90 -7.48
CA ARG A 257 8.63 16.37 -6.37
C ARG A 257 10.12 16.52 -6.68
N LEU A 258 10.71 17.58 -6.13
CA LEU A 258 12.15 17.83 -6.21
C LEU A 258 12.89 16.64 -5.60
N THR A 259 13.65 15.92 -6.42
CA THR A 259 14.62 14.95 -5.95
C THR A 259 15.77 15.72 -5.32
N ASN A 260 15.89 15.69 -3.99
CA ASN A 260 17.11 16.09 -3.30
C ASN A 260 18.20 15.02 -3.55
N LYS A 261 18.53 14.76 -4.82
CA LYS A 261 19.85 14.24 -5.14
C LYS A 261 20.60 15.44 -5.65
N SER A 262 21.55 15.92 -4.85
CA SER A 262 22.60 16.78 -5.40
C SER A 262 23.15 16.10 -6.66
N TRP A 263 23.48 16.85 -7.71
CA TRP A 263 24.24 16.29 -8.84
C TRP A 263 25.45 15.50 -8.33
N GLY A 264 26.05 15.93 -7.22
CA GLY A 264 27.09 15.20 -6.50
C GLY A 264 26.66 13.87 -5.90
N GLU A 265 25.44 13.73 -5.36
CA GLU A 265 24.92 12.47 -4.80
C GLU A 265 24.49 11.48 -5.90
N SER A 266 23.93 11.96 -7.01
CA SER A 266 23.66 11.13 -8.20
C SER A 266 24.97 10.62 -8.83
N ILE A 267 25.99 11.49 -8.93
CA ILE A 267 27.32 11.10 -9.40
C ILE A 267 28.01 10.18 -8.39
N LYS A 268 27.80 10.38 -7.08
CA LYS A 268 28.34 9.51 -6.03
C LYS A 268 27.67 8.14 -6.05
N GLU A 269 26.37 8.04 -6.31
CA GLU A 269 25.71 6.75 -6.55
C GLU A 269 26.19 6.08 -7.83
N ILE A 270 26.42 6.82 -8.92
CA ILE A 270 26.99 6.28 -10.16
C ILE A 270 28.44 5.82 -9.94
N SER A 271 29.21 6.60 -9.19
CA SER A 271 30.60 6.32 -8.81
C SER A 271 30.69 5.17 -7.82
N ASP A 272 29.83 5.10 -6.81
CA ASP A 272 29.73 4.00 -5.85
C ASP A 272 29.16 2.75 -6.53
N SER A 273 28.27 2.87 -7.52
CA SER A 273 27.84 1.76 -8.35
C SER A 273 28.98 1.25 -9.24
N GLN A 274 29.78 2.14 -9.83
CA GLN A 274 31.01 1.77 -10.56
C GLN A 274 32.07 1.17 -9.63
N LYS A 275 32.21 1.69 -8.41
CA LYS A 275 33.12 1.16 -7.38
C LYS A 275 32.65 -0.19 -6.86
N ILE A 276 31.34 -0.40 -6.71
CA ILE A 276 30.76 -1.70 -6.38
C ILE A 276 31.02 -2.68 -7.52
N ILE A 277 30.95 -2.26 -8.79
CA ILE A 277 31.32 -3.08 -9.95
C ILE A 277 32.82 -3.40 -9.97
N GLU A 278 33.70 -2.44 -9.65
CA GLU A 278 35.16 -2.67 -9.55
C GLU A 278 35.58 -3.49 -8.32
N VAL A 279 34.97 -3.28 -7.16
CA VAL A 279 35.25 -4.02 -5.91
C VAL A 279 34.64 -5.43 -5.97
N SER A 280 33.49 -5.61 -6.63
CA SER A 280 32.95 -6.93 -6.97
C SER A 280 33.86 -7.73 -7.91
N SER A 281 34.87 -7.09 -8.53
CA SER A 281 35.84 -7.77 -9.40
C SER A 281 37.04 -8.35 -8.65
N LYS A 282 37.29 -8.02 -7.36
CA LYS A 282 38.50 -8.46 -6.63
C LYS A 282 38.26 -8.96 -5.20
N ASP A 283 37.47 -10.02 -5.05
CA ASP A 283 37.65 -11.06 -4.01
C ASP A 283 36.74 -11.12 -2.75
N LYS A 284 35.65 -10.34 -2.60
CA LYS A 284 34.65 -10.61 -1.52
C LYS A 284 33.22 -10.27 -1.89
N VAL A 285 32.28 -11.18 -1.55
CA VAL A 285 30.83 -10.94 -1.65
C VAL A 285 30.21 -10.98 -0.25
N ILE A 286 29.43 -9.95 0.09
CA ILE A 286 28.75 -9.82 1.38
C ILE A 286 27.25 -9.98 1.18
N CYS A 287 26.65 -10.94 1.89
CA CYS A 287 25.20 -11.19 1.87
C CYS A 287 24.57 -10.77 3.21
N LYS A 288 23.53 -9.95 3.16
CA LYS A 288 22.70 -9.61 4.33
C LYS A 288 21.50 -10.55 4.40
N CYS A 289 21.34 -11.24 5.52
CA CYS A 289 20.21 -12.13 5.80
C CYS A 289 19.22 -11.48 6.79
N SER A 290 17.99 -11.99 6.88
CA SER A 290 17.02 -11.53 7.89
C SER A 290 17.50 -11.84 9.31
N GLU A 291 17.02 -11.07 10.28
CA GLU A 291 17.31 -11.19 11.72
C GLU A 291 18.76 -10.90 12.17
N GLY A 292 19.43 -9.93 11.51
CA GLY A 292 20.70 -9.40 12.00
C GLY A 292 21.94 -10.24 11.67
N TRP A 293 21.79 -11.27 10.83
CA TRP A 293 22.90 -12.10 10.37
C TRP A 293 23.56 -11.53 9.11
N THR A 294 24.90 -11.58 9.08
CA THR A 294 25.69 -11.23 7.90
C THR A 294 26.60 -12.40 7.55
N CYS A 295 26.56 -12.85 6.30
CA CYS A 295 27.45 -13.88 5.78
C CYS A 295 28.47 -13.25 4.83
N ILE A 296 29.75 -13.60 5.03
CA ILE A 296 30.86 -13.17 4.19
C ILE A 296 31.38 -14.40 3.46
N VAL A 297 31.34 -14.38 2.12
CA VAL A 297 31.88 -15.46 1.29
C VAL A 297 33.16 -14.95 0.64
N THR A 298 34.28 -15.63 0.92
CA THR A 298 35.59 -15.40 0.32
C THR A 298 35.89 -16.47 -0.72
N LYS A 299 36.53 -16.06 -1.81
CA LYS A 299 36.94 -16.90 -2.94
C LYS A 299 37.85 -18.05 -2.49
N THR A 300 37.67 -19.22 -3.10
CA THR A 300 38.54 -20.40 -2.95
C THR A 300 39.06 -20.79 -4.33
N GLU A 301 40.30 -21.26 -4.40
CA GLU A 301 40.89 -21.78 -5.64
C GLU A 301 40.37 -23.21 -5.92
N GLU A 302 40.12 -23.51 -7.20
CA GLU A 302 39.48 -24.74 -7.70
C GLU A 302 40.27 -26.03 -7.37
N PRO A 303 39.56 -27.15 -7.08
CA PRO A 303 38.75 -27.84 -8.09
C PRO A 303 37.26 -28.04 -7.78
N GLU A 304 36.68 -27.37 -6.78
CA GLU A 304 35.32 -27.70 -6.28
C GLU A 304 34.19 -26.74 -6.73
N ALA A 305 34.26 -26.23 -7.97
CA ALA A 305 33.17 -25.45 -8.54
C ALA A 305 31.90 -26.33 -8.68
N GLY A 306 30.79 -25.91 -8.04
CA GLY A 306 29.48 -26.58 -8.14
C GLY A 306 28.95 -27.26 -6.87
N ASN A 307 29.68 -27.23 -5.74
CA ASN A 307 29.24 -27.85 -4.48
C ASN A 307 28.47 -26.88 -3.55
N ILE A 308 27.61 -27.45 -2.68
CA ILE A 308 26.80 -26.73 -1.69
C ILE A 308 27.62 -26.59 -0.40
N PHE A 309 27.92 -25.36 0.03
CA PHE A 309 28.92 -25.17 1.08
C PHE A 309 28.44 -24.69 2.45
N PHE A 310 27.21 -24.19 2.64
CA PHE A 310 26.74 -23.84 4.00
C PHE A 310 25.22 -23.96 4.20
N ASP A 311 24.82 -24.48 5.36
CA ASP A 311 23.47 -24.45 5.92
C ASP A 311 23.53 -23.55 7.18
N CYS A 312 22.91 -22.38 7.12
CA CYS A 312 22.98 -21.40 8.21
C CYS A 312 21.83 -21.59 9.19
N GLY A 313 22.09 -22.30 10.30
CA GLY A 313 21.17 -22.47 11.44
C GLY A 313 19.86 -23.17 11.09
N ASP A 314 19.06 -23.49 12.10
CA ASP A 314 17.89 -24.39 11.98
C ASP A 314 16.75 -23.92 11.04
N GLU A 315 16.87 -22.74 10.41
CA GLU A 315 15.93 -22.23 9.40
C GLU A 315 16.57 -21.90 8.01
N GLY A 316 17.81 -22.32 7.77
CA GLY A 316 18.39 -22.60 6.45
C GLY A 316 18.33 -21.52 5.36
N CYS A 317 19.32 -20.63 5.31
CA CYS A 317 19.65 -19.88 4.08
C CYS A 317 20.55 -20.73 3.17
N LEU A 318 20.15 -20.94 1.91
CA LEU A 318 20.94 -21.66 0.90
C LEU A 318 21.51 -20.68 -0.14
N CYS A 319 22.84 -20.65 -0.26
CA CYS A 319 23.55 -19.91 -1.31
C CYS A 319 24.22 -20.90 -2.27
N ILE A 320 23.97 -20.77 -3.57
CA ILE A 320 24.59 -21.60 -4.62
C ILE A 320 25.36 -20.68 -5.57
N ILE A 321 26.59 -21.05 -5.89
CA ILE A 321 27.48 -20.37 -6.85
C ILE A 321 27.60 -21.28 -8.09
N ASP A 322 27.53 -20.71 -9.29
CA ASP A 322 27.66 -21.42 -10.58
C ASP A 322 29.14 -21.58 -10.97
N GLU A 323 29.44 -22.50 -11.89
CA GLU A 323 30.78 -22.86 -12.43
C GLU A 323 31.54 -21.66 -13.02
N THR A 324 30.86 -20.53 -13.26
CA THR A 324 31.46 -19.27 -13.74
C THR A 324 31.81 -18.30 -12.62
N ASN A 325 31.64 -18.67 -11.35
CA ASN A 325 31.84 -17.80 -10.18
C ASN A 325 31.05 -16.47 -10.22
N THR A 326 29.95 -16.43 -10.98
CA THR A 326 29.06 -15.26 -11.03
C THR A 326 27.74 -15.51 -10.30
N LEU A 327 27.38 -14.57 -9.42
CA LEU A 327 26.10 -14.58 -8.71
C LEU A 327 24.99 -14.13 -9.67
N LYS A 328 24.09 -15.04 -10.06
CA LYS A 328 22.82 -14.60 -10.64
C LYS A 328 22.03 -13.84 -9.57
N LYS A 329 21.48 -12.67 -9.94
CA LYS A 329 20.61 -11.77 -9.14
C LYS A 329 19.28 -12.42 -8.67
N HIS A 330 19.21 -13.75 -8.65
CA HIS A 330 18.06 -14.55 -8.24
C HIS A 330 18.47 -15.50 -7.11
N VAL A 331 18.58 -14.95 -5.91
CA VAL A 331 18.55 -15.77 -4.70
C VAL A 331 17.13 -16.32 -4.55
N LEU A 332 16.97 -17.63 -4.68
CA LEU A 332 15.76 -18.34 -4.30
C LEU A 332 15.95 -18.85 -2.87
N VAL A 333 15.40 -18.13 -1.90
CA VAL A 333 15.25 -18.64 -0.53
C VAL A 333 14.28 -19.81 -0.57
N TYR A 334 14.73 -21.00 -0.17
CA TYR A 334 13.91 -22.21 -0.10
C TYR A 334 13.84 -22.69 1.35
N ASP A 335 12.74 -22.35 2.02
CA ASP A 335 12.38 -22.86 3.34
C ASP A 335 12.05 -24.37 3.23
N LYS A 336 12.86 -25.22 3.87
CA LYS A 336 12.68 -26.68 3.89
C LYS A 336 11.48 -27.12 4.73
N THR A 337 10.92 -26.26 5.59
CA THR A 337 9.76 -26.59 6.44
C THR A 337 8.41 -26.21 5.81
N LYS A 338 8.39 -25.33 4.80
CA LYS A 338 7.15 -24.91 4.11
C LYS A 338 7.32 -24.79 2.59
N ARG A 339 6.77 -25.75 1.84
CA ARG A 339 6.73 -25.73 0.36
C ARG A 339 5.95 -24.49 -0.19
N ARG A 340 6.64 -23.36 -0.48
CA ARG A 340 6.64 -22.55 -1.74
C ARG A 340 6.76 -21.01 -1.59
N LYS A 341 7.76 -20.49 -2.35
CA LYS A 341 7.88 -19.25 -3.18
C LYS A 341 7.37 -17.92 -2.57
N GLY A 342 8.13 -16.83 -2.45
CA GLY A 342 9.40 -16.37 -3.02
C GLY A 342 9.30 -14.85 -3.21
N TYR A 343 10.02 -14.05 -2.42
CA TYR A 343 10.00 -12.59 -2.51
C TYR A 343 11.10 -12.10 -3.46
N LYS A 344 10.72 -11.38 -4.53
CA LYS A 344 11.64 -10.52 -5.28
C LYS A 344 11.88 -9.25 -4.46
N MET A 345 13.09 -9.07 -3.94
CA MET A 345 13.55 -7.75 -3.50
C MET A 345 14.35 -7.14 -4.65
N TYR A 346 13.84 -6.02 -5.17
CA TYR A 346 14.58 -5.16 -6.10
C TYR A 346 15.49 -4.25 -5.26
N ILE A 347 16.78 -4.22 -5.60
CA ILE A 347 17.55 -2.97 -5.59
C ILE A 347 17.59 -2.52 -7.04
#